data_AF-A0A132B7B3-F1
#
_entry.id   AF-A0A132B7B3-F1
#
_cell.length_a   1.000
_cell.length_b   1.000
_cell.length_c   1.000
_cell.angle_alpha   90.00
_cell.angle_beta   90.00
_cell.angle_gamma   90.00
#
_symmetry.space_group_name_H-M   'P 1'
#
loop_
_entity.id
_entity.type
_entity.pdbx_description
1 polymer ?
#
loop_
_entity_poly.entity_id
_entity_poly.type
_entity_poly.pdbx_seq_one_letter_code
_entity_poly.pdbx_strand_id
1 'polypeptide(L)'
;MQTFAITTLLALAAASLTSAAPVAEPRQFQAQLTFYGAAGASYSLSVPADASEFYIDNPLSVSKISLEGGASCGIKGIDGSETVVVGANTVDVGPPQTQVSGSCLAL
;
A
#
# COMPACT_ATOMS: atom_id res chain seq x y z
N MET A 1 -14.46 -58.78 54.56
CA MET A 1 -15.45 -58.74 53.46
C MET A 1 -15.49 -57.30 52.98
N GLN A 2 -14.83 -56.98 51.85
CA GLN A 2 -15.44 -56.82 50.51
C GLN A 2 -16.36 -55.57 50.46
N THR A 3 -16.31 -54.60 49.54
CA THR A 3 -15.64 -54.43 48.23
C THR A 3 -15.77 -52.95 47.81
N PHE A 4 -14.97 -52.55 46.81
CA PHE A 4 -14.83 -51.24 46.19
C PHE A 4 -16.07 -50.69 45.45
N ALA A 5 -16.16 -49.37 45.26
CA ALA A 5 -16.74 -48.77 44.05
C ALA A 5 -16.13 -47.38 43.75
N ILE A 6 -15.77 -47.20 42.48
CA ILE A 6 -15.07 -46.09 41.84
C ILE A 6 -16.12 -45.14 41.23
N THR A 7 -15.88 -43.82 41.25
CA THR A 7 -16.55 -42.91 40.30
C THR A 7 -15.64 -41.78 39.86
N THR A 8 -15.12 -41.95 38.65
CA THR A 8 -14.43 -41.01 37.78
C THR A 8 -15.36 -39.87 37.36
N LEU A 9 -14.88 -38.63 37.39
CA LEU A 9 -15.55 -37.49 36.72
C LEU A 9 -14.57 -36.84 35.73
N LEU A 10 -14.85 -37.17 34.48
CA LEU A 10 -14.39 -36.65 33.19
C LEU A 10 -13.95 -35.18 33.19
N ALA A 11 -12.70 -34.93 32.76
CA ALA A 11 -12.26 -33.62 32.30
C ALA A 11 -12.72 -33.42 30.84
N LEU A 12 -13.64 -32.48 30.60
CA LEU A 12 -13.98 -32.03 29.24
C LEU A 12 -12.97 -30.97 28.80
N ALA A 13 -11.95 -31.39 28.06
CA ALA A 13 -11.10 -30.47 27.29
C ALA A 13 -11.85 -30.09 26.00
N ALA A 14 -12.48 -28.92 25.98
CA ALA A 14 -13.02 -28.33 24.76
C ALA A 14 -11.84 -27.81 23.90
N ALA A 15 -11.40 -28.59 22.92
CA ALA A 15 -10.47 -28.13 21.90
C ALA A 15 -11.22 -27.18 20.95
N SER A 16 -11.03 -25.88 21.10
CA SER A 16 -11.46 -24.89 20.12
C SER A 16 -10.53 -24.96 18.90
N LEU A 17 -10.98 -25.61 17.83
CA LEU A 17 -10.36 -25.54 16.52
C LEU A 17 -10.68 -24.16 15.92
N THR A 18 -9.87 -23.16 16.25
CA THR A 18 -9.87 -21.90 15.49
C THR A 18 -9.26 -22.18 14.12
N SER A 19 -10.11 -22.39 13.12
CA SER A 19 -9.67 -22.45 11.73
C SER A 19 -9.42 -21.02 11.25
N ALA A 20 -8.18 -20.54 11.38
CA ALA A 20 -7.74 -19.36 10.65
C ALA A 20 -7.64 -19.72 9.16
N ALA A 21 -8.72 -19.51 8.40
CA ALA A 21 -8.62 -19.54 6.95
C ALA A 21 -7.63 -18.43 6.52
N PRO A 22 -6.68 -18.70 5.61
CA PRO A 22 -5.88 -17.63 5.07
C PRO A 22 -6.83 -16.67 4.36
N VAL A 23 -6.91 -15.44 4.85
CA VAL A 23 -7.49 -14.34 4.07
C VAL A 23 -6.65 -14.30 2.81
N ALA A 24 -7.24 -14.72 1.69
CA ALA A 24 -6.67 -14.42 0.39
C ALA A 24 -6.74 -12.89 0.27
N GLU A 25 -5.64 -12.20 0.61
CA GLU A 25 -5.52 -10.80 0.27
C GLU A 25 -5.72 -10.71 -1.25
N PRO A 26 -6.70 -9.94 -1.74
CA PRO A 26 -6.76 -9.66 -3.15
C PRO A 26 -5.38 -9.13 -3.54
N ARG A 27 -4.75 -9.72 -4.56
CA ARG A 27 -3.47 -9.21 -5.07
C ARG A 27 -3.76 -7.86 -5.71
N GLN A 28 -3.73 -6.81 -4.89
CA GLN A 28 -3.96 -5.44 -5.35
C GLN A 28 -2.75 -5.05 -6.20
N PHE A 29 -3.02 -4.68 -7.46
CA PHE A 29 -1.98 -4.17 -8.35
C PHE A 29 -1.31 -2.97 -7.68
N GLN A 30 0.02 -2.95 -7.70
CA GLN A 30 0.84 -1.88 -7.13
C GLN A 30 1.42 -1.05 -8.27
N ALA A 31 1.15 0.25 -8.26
CA ALA A 31 1.74 1.20 -9.18
C ALA A 31 3.14 1.58 -8.71
N GLN A 32 4.12 1.50 -9.63
CA GLN A 32 5.51 1.85 -9.36
C GLN A 32 5.79 3.27 -9.83
N LEU A 33 5.91 4.19 -8.88
CA LEU A 33 6.20 5.60 -9.12
C LEU A 33 7.67 5.89 -8.83
N THR A 34 8.29 6.75 -9.64
CA THR A 34 9.59 7.35 -9.35
C THR A 34 9.51 8.87 -9.45
N PHE A 35 9.98 9.54 -8.42
CA PHE A 35 9.99 10.98 -8.28
C PHE A 35 11.42 11.46 -8.45
N TYR A 36 11.64 12.44 -9.32
CA TYR A 36 12.95 12.99 -9.62
C TYR A 36 13.01 14.46 -9.23
N GLY A 37 14.10 14.84 -8.58
CA GLY A 37 14.44 16.23 -8.27
C GLY A 37 15.72 16.67 -8.99
N ALA A 38 16.35 17.72 -8.46
CA ALA A 38 17.59 18.24 -9.00
C ALA A 38 18.81 17.34 -8.71
N ALA A 39 19.89 17.55 -9.45
CA ALA A 39 21.19 16.90 -9.24
C ALA A 39 21.14 15.35 -9.19
N GLY A 40 20.17 14.73 -9.87
CA GLY A 40 20.03 13.27 -9.92
C GLY A 40 19.38 12.65 -8.68
N ALA A 41 18.86 13.45 -7.75
CA ALA A 41 18.12 12.93 -6.60
C ALA A 41 16.78 12.32 -7.05
N SER A 42 16.45 11.16 -6.50
CA SER A 42 15.17 10.49 -6.76
C SER A 42 14.77 9.55 -5.62
N TYR A 43 13.47 9.24 -5.54
CA TYR A 43 12.95 8.16 -4.72
C TYR A 43 11.79 7.46 -5.45
N SER A 44 11.48 6.22 -5.04
CA SER A 44 10.39 5.45 -5.63
C SER A 44 9.39 5.02 -4.57
N LEU A 45 8.13 4.91 -4.97
CA LEU A 45 7.04 4.38 -4.15
C LEU A 45 6.33 3.25 -4.90
N SER A 46 5.97 2.21 -4.16
CA SER A 46 5.01 1.18 -4.58
C SER A 46 3.71 1.48 -3.87
N VAL A 47 2.66 1.81 -4.62
CA VAL A 47 1.38 2.24 -4.03
C VAL A 47 0.20 1.43 -4.57
N PRO A 48 -0.80 1.10 -3.74
CA PRO A 48 -1.99 0.40 -4.21
C PRO A 48 -2.70 1.19 -5.32
N ALA A 49 -3.08 0.51 -6.39
CA ALA A 49 -3.80 1.10 -7.51
C ALA A 49 -5.33 0.90 -7.39
N ASP A 50 -5.87 1.13 -6.19
CA ASP A 50 -7.27 0.91 -5.80
C ASP A 50 -8.05 2.21 -5.50
N ALA A 51 -7.49 3.35 -5.90
CA ALA A 51 -7.94 4.71 -5.61
C ALA A 51 -7.88 5.14 -4.14
N SER A 52 -7.25 4.36 -3.25
CA SER A 52 -6.93 4.84 -1.91
C SER A 52 -5.90 5.98 -1.95
N GLU A 53 -6.05 6.94 -1.03
CA GLU A 53 -5.06 8.01 -0.86
C GLU A 53 -3.87 7.48 -0.04
N PHE A 54 -2.66 7.80 -0.50
CA PHE A 54 -1.43 7.59 0.24
C PHE A 54 -0.72 8.92 0.50
N TYR A 55 0.04 9.00 1.58
CA TYR A 55 0.81 10.18 1.97
C TYR A 55 2.28 10.02 1.63
N ILE A 56 2.92 11.13 1.30
CA ILE A 56 4.33 11.20 0.92
C ILE A 56 5.04 12.10 1.93
N ASP A 57 5.98 11.54 2.68
CA ASP A 57 6.84 12.28 3.61
C ASP A 57 8.29 12.26 3.10
N ASN A 58 8.55 13.08 2.08
CA ASN A 58 9.88 13.23 1.50
C ASN A 58 10.14 14.72 1.17
N PRO A 59 11.21 15.33 1.69
CA PRO A 59 11.50 16.75 1.49
C PRO A 59 12.10 17.08 0.11
N LEU A 60 12.24 16.11 -0.79
CA LEU A 60 12.78 16.35 -2.13
C LEU A 60 11.85 17.28 -2.93
N SER A 61 12.41 18.36 -3.48
CA SER A 61 11.73 19.16 -4.50
C SER A 61 11.69 18.37 -5.81
N VAL A 62 10.50 17.87 -6.15
CA VAL A 62 10.25 17.01 -7.32
C VAL A 62 9.94 17.88 -8.53
N SER A 63 10.61 17.59 -9.64
CA SER A 63 10.40 18.22 -10.95
C SER A 63 9.87 17.26 -12.00
N LYS A 64 9.94 15.95 -11.78
CA LYS A 64 9.37 14.92 -12.68
C LYS A 64 8.85 13.73 -11.91
N ILE A 65 7.82 13.10 -12.45
CA ILE A 65 7.24 11.85 -11.92
C ILE A 65 7.13 10.86 -13.08
N SER A 66 7.67 9.66 -12.88
CA SER A 66 7.54 8.52 -13.79
C SER A 66 6.65 7.47 -13.18
N LEU A 67 5.85 6.82 -14.02
CA LEU A 67 5.07 5.63 -13.71
C LEU A 67 5.49 4.50 -14.66
N GLU A 68 5.76 3.30 -14.14
CA GLU A 68 6.16 2.16 -14.97
C GLU A 68 5.00 1.61 -15.83
N GLY A 69 3.75 1.88 -15.46
CA GLY A 69 2.55 1.51 -16.20
C GLY A 69 1.47 0.86 -15.35
N GLY A 70 0.39 0.41 -16.01
CA GLY A 70 -0.71 -0.33 -15.39
C GLY A 70 -1.67 0.50 -14.51
N ALA A 71 -1.45 1.80 -14.36
CA ALA A 71 -2.33 2.68 -13.59
C ALA A 71 -2.39 4.11 -14.16
N SER A 72 -3.34 4.88 -13.63
CA SER A 72 -3.42 6.33 -13.68
C SER A 72 -3.25 6.85 -12.26
N CYS A 73 -2.28 7.73 -12.04
CA CYS A 73 -1.97 8.29 -10.73
C CYS A 73 -2.07 9.81 -10.72
N GLY A 74 -2.75 10.36 -9.73
CA GLY A 74 -2.77 11.79 -9.42
C GLY A 74 -1.96 12.07 -8.16
N ILE A 75 -0.97 12.96 -8.25
CA ILE A 75 -0.06 13.33 -7.18
C ILE A 75 -0.22 14.80 -6.84
N LYS A 76 -0.33 15.13 -5.55
CA LYS A 76 -0.49 16.48 -5.04
C LYS A 76 0.82 17.00 -4.44
N GLY A 77 1.18 18.21 -4.84
CA GLY A 77 2.30 18.96 -4.28
C GLY A 77 1.89 19.84 -3.09
N ILE A 78 2.88 20.23 -2.28
CA ILE A 78 2.65 21.06 -1.08
C ILE A 78 2.12 22.47 -1.40
N ASP A 79 2.42 23.00 -2.58
CA ASP A 79 1.98 24.32 -3.05
C ASP A 79 0.63 24.22 -3.80
N GLY A 80 -0.07 23.10 -3.70
CA GLY A 80 -1.38 22.88 -4.32
C GLY A 80 -1.33 22.47 -5.78
N SER A 81 -0.17 22.06 -6.31
CA SER A 81 -0.10 21.45 -7.65
C SER A 81 -0.75 20.07 -7.66
N GLU A 82 -1.29 19.68 -8.82
CA GLU A 82 -1.73 18.32 -9.09
C GLU A 82 -1.13 17.84 -10.40
N THR A 83 -0.41 16.73 -10.34
CA THR A 83 0.26 16.11 -11.49
C THR A 83 -0.37 14.76 -11.75
N VAL A 84 -0.88 14.56 -12.97
CA VAL A 84 -1.47 13.29 -13.38
C VAL A 84 -0.54 12.57 -14.34
N VAL A 85 -0.21 11.31 -14.04
CA VAL A 85 0.56 10.42 -14.88
C VAL A 85 -0.27 9.19 -15.21
N VAL A 86 -0.34 8.84 -16.51
CA VAL A 86 -1.22 7.77 -17.01
C VAL A 86 -0.38 6.79 -17.81
N GLY A 87 -0.53 5.50 -17.49
CA GLY A 87 0.22 4.43 -18.14
C GLY A 87 1.73 4.55 -17.91
N ALA A 88 2.51 3.90 -18.76
CA ALA A 88 3.96 3.96 -18.70
C ALA A 88 4.43 5.31 -19.25
N ASN A 89 4.65 6.29 -18.39
CA ASN A 89 4.95 7.65 -18.81
C ASN A 89 5.71 8.44 -17.74
N THR A 90 6.39 9.50 -18.18
CA THR A 90 7.08 10.46 -17.33
C THR A 90 6.57 11.86 -17.63
N VAL A 91 6.14 12.56 -16.59
CA VAL A 91 5.56 13.92 -16.69
C VAL A 91 6.33 14.90 -15.83
N ASP A 92 6.39 16.15 -16.28
CA ASP A 92 7.00 17.24 -15.51
C ASP A 92 6.05 17.74 -14.42
N VAL A 93 6.62 18.12 -13.28
CA VAL A 93 5.94 18.78 -12.15
C VAL A 93 6.39 20.24 -12.14
N GLY A 94 5.44 21.15 -12.34
CA GLY A 94 5.71 22.58 -12.43
C GLY A 94 4.74 23.40 -11.58
N PRO A 95 5.23 24.29 -10.68
CA PRO A 95 6.64 24.48 -10.27
C PRO A 95 7.21 23.30 -9.46
N PRO A 96 8.54 23.05 -9.46
CA PRO A 96 9.15 22.00 -8.65
C PRO A 96 8.92 22.18 -7.15
N GLN A 97 8.43 21.13 -6.48
CA GLN A 97 7.99 21.20 -5.09
C GLN A 97 7.95 19.82 -4.43
N THR A 98 7.85 19.78 -3.10
CA THR A 98 7.62 18.52 -2.38
C THR A 98 6.23 17.98 -2.68
N GLN A 99 6.10 16.66 -2.69
CA GLN A 99 4.82 15.98 -2.88
C GLN A 99 4.29 15.52 -1.53
N VAL A 100 2.98 15.61 -1.31
CA VAL A 100 2.35 15.39 0.00
C VAL A 100 1.36 14.22 0.02
N SER A 101 0.66 13.98 -1.09
CA SER A 101 -0.23 12.82 -1.20
C SER A 101 -0.44 12.44 -2.66
N GLY A 102 -1.08 11.29 -2.86
CA GLY A 102 -1.52 10.87 -4.17
C GLY A 102 -2.53 9.74 -4.10
N SER A 103 -3.08 9.39 -5.25
CA SER A 103 -3.91 8.19 -5.43
C SER A 103 -3.66 7.60 -6.81
N CYS A 104 -3.78 6.28 -6.92
CA CYS A 104 -3.60 5.56 -8.17
C CYS A 104 -4.77 4.63 -8.42
N LEU A 105 -5.18 4.48 -9.68
CA LEU A 105 -6.21 3.55 -10.12
C LEU A 105 -5.68 2.71 -11.29
N ALA A 106 -5.83 1.39 -11.21
CA ALA A 106 -5.41 0.49 -12.28
C ALA A 106 -6.16 0.78 -13.61
N LEU A 107 -5.47 0.61 -14.75
CA LEU A 107 -6.00 0.80 -16.11
C LEU A 107 -6.44 -0.52 -16.76
#